data_AF-F3CAY2-F1
#
_entry.id   AF-F3CAY2-F1
#
_cell.length_a   1.000
_cell.length_b   1.000
_cell.length_c   1.000
_cell.angle_alpha   90.00
_cell.angle_beta   90.00
_cell.angle_gamma   90.00
#
_symmetry.space_group_name_H-M   'P 1'
#
loop_
_entity.id
_entity.type
_entity.pdbx_description
1 polymer ?
#
loop_
_entity_poly.entity_id
_entity_poly.type
_entity_poly.pdbx_seq_one_letter_code
_entity_poly.pdbx_strand_id
1 'polypeptide(L)'
;MLPGMITSIEPGTYRPGRWGVRIENLVINQEAGTTEFGEFLRFETLTLCPIDTRCIEVSMLNEEERTWLNDYHAHVLARLSPLLQGTALLWLQARTVAV
;
A
#
# COMPACT_ATOMS: atom_id res chain seq x y z
N MET A 1 8.35 -9.41 -16.83
CA MET A 1 7.01 -8.89 -16.53
C MET A 1 6.59 -8.00 -17.69
N LEU A 2 5.30 -8.00 -18.07
CA LEU A 2 4.77 -7.17 -19.16
C LEU A 2 3.75 -6.15 -18.60
N PRO A 3 3.54 -5.01 -19.28
CA PRO A 3 2.44 -4.09 -18.97
C PRO A 3 1.10 -4.82 -18.89
N GLY A 4 0.25 -4.40 -17.96
CA GLY A 4 -1.08 -4.97 -17.75
C GLY A 4 -1.12 -6.28 -16.96
N MET A 5 0.02 -6.93 -16.68
CA MET A 5 0.05 -8.09 -15.79
C MET A 5 -0.27 -7.67 -14.35
N ILE A 6 -1.15 -8.44 -13.70
CA ILE A 6 -1.50 -8.29 -12.28
C ILE A 6 -0.75 -9.35 -11.48
N THR A 7 -0.14 -8.95 -10.37
CA THR A 7 0.54 -9.84 -9.42
C THR A 7 0.28 -9.38 -7.98
N SER A 8 0.50 -10.27 -7.00
CA SER A 8 0.57 -9.91 -5.58
C SER A 8 2.00 -9.46 -5.21
N ILE A 9 2.09 -8.53 -4.26
CA ILE A 9 3.29 -8.28 -3.43
C ILE A 9 2.86 -8.59 -2.00
N GLU A 10 3.34 -9.71 -1.47
CA GLU A 10 2.79 -10.32 -0.25
C GLU A 10 3.83 -10.83 0.77
N PRO A 11 4.87 -10.06 1.13
CA PRO A 11 5.85 -10.51 2.12
C PRO A 11 5.20 -10.81 3.47
N GLY A 12 5.72 -11.84 4.14
CA GLY A 12 5.22 -12.28 5.44
C GLY A 12 6.27 -12.93 6.32
N THR A 13 5.98 -13.00 7.62
CA THR A 13 6.81 -13.66 8.63
C THR A 13 5.92 -14.44 9.60
N TYR A 14 6.40 -15.61 10.03
CA TYR A 14 5.60 -16.55 10.82
C TYR A 14 6.43 -17.12 11.96
N ARG A 15 5.85 -17.13 13.17
CA ARG A 15 6.39 -17.80 14.35
C ARG A 15 5.41 -18.91 14.78
N PRO A 16 5.72 -20.20 14.52
CA PRO A 16 4.85 -21.32 14.86
C PRO A 16 4.39 -21.30 16.32
N GLY A 17 3.10 -21.60 16.54
CA GLY A 17 2.48 -21.60 17.87
C GLY A 17 2.34 -20.22 18.52
N ARG A 18 2.66 -19.12 17.80
CA ARG A 18 2.59 -17.74 18.32
C ARG A 18 1.76 -16.84 17.42
N TRP A 19 2.34 -16.36 16.33
CA TRP A 19 1.72 -15.35 15.47
C TRP A 19 2.28 -15.42 14.05
N GLY A 20 1.60 -14.76 13.13
CA GLY A 20 2.02 -14.55 11.75
C GLY A 20 1.60 -13.18 11.26
N VAL A 21 2.36 -12.60 10.34
CA VAL A 21 2.08 -11.33 9.69
C VAL A 21 2.30 -11.51 8.20
N ARG A 22 1.37 -11.03 7.38
CA ARG A 22 1.52 -10.87 5.94
C ARG A 22 0.84 -9.57 5.54
N ILE A 23 1.50 -8.77 4.71
CA ILE A 23 0.93 -7.56 4.12
C ILE A 23 0.89 -7.81 2.62
N GLU A 24 -0.30 -7.78 2.04
CA GLU A 24 -0.54 -8.19 0.67
C GLU A 24 -1.36 -7.13 -0.08
N ASN A 25 -0.82 -6.68 -1.21
CA ASN A 25 -1.53 -5.89 -2.19
C ASN A 25 -1.45 -6.55 -3.56
N LEU A 26 -2.54 -6.47 -4.33
CA LEU A 26 -2.48 -6.68 -5.77
C LEU A 26 -1.98 -5.40 -6.44
N VAL A 27 -1.09 -5.58 -7.39
CA VAL A 27 -0.49 -4.51 -8.19
C VAL A 27 -0.56 -4.85 -9.67
N ILE A 28 -0.63 -3.83 -10.51
CA ILE A 28 -0.57 -3.95 -11.96
C ILE A 28 0.71 -3.31 -12.48
N ASN A 29 1.36 -3.95 -13.46
CA ASN A 29 2.50 -3.38 -14.14
C ASN A 29 2.06 -2.28 -15.10
N GLN A 30 2.57 -1.07 -14.88
CA GLN A 30 2.38 0.08 -15.74
C GLN A 30 3.71 0.52 -16.34
N GLU A 31 3.67 1.11 -17.53
CA GLU A 31 4.83 1.77 -18.12
C GLU A 31 5.29 2.93 -17.25
N ALA A 32 6.60 3.04 -17.03
CA ALA A 32 7.25 4.09 -16.25
C ALA A 32 8.13 5.01 -17.11
N GLY A 33 8.06 4.86 -18.44
CA GLY A 33 8.82 5.63 -19.41
C GLY A 33 10.02 4.89 -19.98
N THR A 34 10.71 5.57 -20.89
CA THR A 34 11.86 5.03 -21.64
C THR A 34 13.07 5.93 -21.40
N THR A 35 14.23 5.32 -21.17
CA THR A 35 15.52 6.02 -21.09
C THR A 35 16.46 5.46 -22.15
N GLU A 36 17.69 5.97 -22.23
CA GLU A 36 18.74 5.38 -23.07
C GLU A 36 19.04 3.90 -22.70
N PHE A 37 18.66 3.48 -21.49
CA PHE A 37 18.83 2.12 -20.98
C PHE A 37 17.61 1.22 -21.24
N GLY A 38 16.58 1.71 -21.94
CA GLY A 38 15.41 0.93 -22.34
C GLY A 38 14.10 1.36 -21.68
N GLU A 39 13.10 0.49 -21.76
CA GLU A 39 11.75 0.70 -21.21
C GLU A 39 11.66 0.22 -19.77
N PHE A 40 11.03 1.02 -18.91
CA PHE A 40 10.89 0.74 -17.49
C PHE A 40 9.44 0.53 -17.13
N LEU A 41 9.21 -0.30 -16.11
CA LEU A 41 7.90 -0.55 -15.54
C LEU A 41 7.85 -0.06 -14.09
N ARG A 42 6.65 0.26 -13.63
CA ARG A 42 6.33 0.53 -12.22
C ARG A 42 5.07 -0.22 -11.82
N PHE A 43 4.88 -0.37 -10.52
CA PHE A 43 3.64 -0.91 -9.98
C PHE A 43 2.64 0.20 -9.71
N GLU A 44 1.40 0.01 -10.15
CA GLU A 44 0.23 0.71 -9.64
C GLU A 44 -0.54 -0.21 -8.70
N THR A 45 -0.94 0.30 -7.54
CA THR A 45 -1.64 -0.51 -6.52
C THR A 45 -3.13 -0.59 -6.83
N LEU A 46 -3.67 -1.81 -6.86
CA LEU A 46 -5.10 -2.05 -7.04
C LEU A 46 -5.83 -2.20 -5.70
N THR A 47 -5.18 -2.81 -4.70
CA THR A 47 -5.77 -2.99 -3.37
C THR A 47 -5.86 -1.65 -2.63
N LEU A 48 -7.08 -1.25 -2.28
CA LEU A 48 -7.34 -0.05 -1.47
C LEU A 48 -7.79 -0.46 -0.06
N CYS A 49 -6.84 -0.68 0.84
CA CYS A 49 -7.11 -1.05 2.23
C CYS A 49 -6.05 -0.44 3.15
N PRO A 50 -6.41 0.28 4.22
CA PRO A 50 -5.41 0.85 5.13
C PRO A 50 -4.52 -0.23 5.75
N ILE A 51 -3.20 -0.04 5.66
CA ILE A 51 -2.22 -0.80 6.46
C ILE A 51 -2.29 -0.31 7.92
N ASP A 52 -2.42 -1.23 8.88
CA ASP A 52 -2.56 -0.87 10.30
C ASP A 52 -1.24 -0.37 10.90
N THR A 53 -1.15 0.93 11.13
CA THR A 53 0.04 1.61 11.64
C THR A 53 0.35 1.30 13.10
N ARG A 54 -0.60 0.73 13.86
CA ARG A 54 -0.37 0.35 15.27
C ARG A 54 0.70 -0.74 15.43
N CYS A 55 0.95 -1.51 14.36
CA CYS A 55 1.92 -2.60 14.34
C CYS A 55 3.28 -2.19 13.75
N ILE A 56 3.46 -0.90 13.42
CA ILE A 56 4.66 -0.39 12.76
C ILE A 56 5.53 0.35 13.77
N GLU A 57 6.80 -0.04 13.85
CA GLU A 57 7.83 0.75 14.53
C GLU A 57 8.32 1.84 13.56
N VAL A 58 7.71 3.04 13.63
CA VAL A 58 7.95 4.13 12.67
C VAL A 58 9.42 4.56 12.63
N SER A 59 10.16 4.43 13.73
CA SER A 59 11.58 4.75 13.79
C SER A 59 12.46 3.85 12.90
N MET A 60 11.96 2.69 12.47
CA MET A 60 12.64 1.79 11.54
C MET A 60 12.40 2.11 10.07
N LEU A 61 11.43 2.99 9.75
CA LEU A 61 11.16 3.42 8.39
C LEU A 61 12.12 4.54 8.00
N ASN A 62 12.63 4.47 6.77
CA ASN A 62 13.28 5.63 6.17
C ASN A 62 12.23 6.67 5.69
N GLU A 63 12.70 7.83 5.26
CA GLU A 63 11.83 8.93 4.84
C GLU A 63 10.99 8.58 3.61
N GLU A 64 11.54 7.84 2.65
CA GLU A 64 10.84 7.41 1.44
C GLU A 64 9.73 6.40 1.75
N GLU A 65 10.00 5.43 2.64
CA GLU A 65 9.03 4.43 3.09
C GLU A 65 7.87 5.07 3.87
N ARG A 66 8.19 6.03 4.74
CA ARG A 66 7.18 6.79 5.48
C ARG A 66 6.32 7.64 4.55
N THR A 67 6.96 8.31 3.58
CA THR A 67 6.25 9.09 2.56
C THR A 67 5.34 8.18 1.72
N TRP A 68 5.86 7.03 1.27
CA TRP A 68 5.08 6.05 0.52
C TRP A 68 3.84 5.57 1.29
N LEU A 69 3.98 5.24 2.58
CA LEU A 69 2.86 4.80 3.41
C LEU A 69 1.79 5.91 3.56
N ASN A 70 2.23 7.14 3.80
CA ASN A 70 1.35 8.29 3.95
C ASN A 70 0.61 8.61 2.64
N ASP A 71 1.31 8.58 1.51
CA ASP A 71 0.72 8.77 0.17
C ASP A 71 -0.26 7.65 -0.17
N TYR A 72 0.08 6.40 0.16
CA TYR A 72 -0.82 5.26 0.01
C TYR A 72 -2.11 5.45 0.81
N HIS A 73 -2.01 5.79 2.09
CA HIS A 73 -3.17 6.05 2.96
C HIS A 73 -4.01 7.23 2.47
N ALA A 74 -3.39 8.31 2.02
CA ALA A 74 -4.08 9.45 1.42
C ALA A 74 -4.83 9.04 0.14
N HIS A 75 -4.21 8.21 -0.71
CA HIS A 75 -4.87 7.67 -1.90
C HIS A 75 -6.06 6.78 -1.55
N VAL A 76 -5.90 5.86 -0.60
CA VAL A 76 -6.99 5.01 -0.10
C VAL A 76 -8.16 5.86 0.42
N LEU A 77 -7.86 6.86 1.25
CA LEU A 77 -8.87 7.77 1.80
C LEU A 77 -9.61 8.51 0.67
N ALA A 78 -8.88 9.09 -0.28
CA ALA A 78 -9.46 9.87 -1.37
C ALA A 78 -10.38 9.02 -2.27
N ARG A 79 -9.99 7.77 -2.54
CA ARG A 79 -10.75 6.86 -3.43
C ARG A 79 -11.98 6.29 -2.76
N LEU A 80 -11.91 5.96 -1.47
CA LEU A 80 -13.00 5.29 -0.76
C LEU A 80 -13.96 6.25 -0.04
N SER A 81 -13.51 7.42 0.41
CA SER A 81 -14.37 8.34 1.18
C SER A 81 -15.68 8.71 0.48
N PRO A 82 -15.72 9.00 -0.85
CA PRO A 82 -16.97 9.33 -1.54
C PRO A 82 -17.99 8.19 -1.58
N LEU A 83 -17.56 6.96 -1.31
CA LEU A 83 -18.38 5.75 -1.36
C LEU A 83 -18.84 5.29 0.04
N LEU A 84 -18.44 6.01 1.09
CA LEU A 84 -18.67 5.63 2.49
C LEU A 84 -19.37 6.74 3.26
N GLN A 85 -20.05 6.36 4.35
CA GLN A 85 -20.72 7.28 5.25
C GLN A 85 -20.73 6.75 6.69
N GLY A 86 -21.04 7.62 7.65
CA GLY A 86 -21.20 7.25 9.05
C GLY A 86 -19.94 6.61 9.66
N THR A 87 -20.12 5.53 10.41
CA THR A 87 -19.05 4.87 11.16
C THR A 87 -17.93 4.32 10.28
N ALA A 88 -18.25 3.84 9.07
CA ALA A 88 -17.24 3.32 8.13
C ALA A 88 -16.30 4.43 7.63
N LEU A 89 -16.85 5.60 7.29
CA LEU A 89 -16.05 6.76 6.87
C LEU A 89 -15.17 7.28 8.01
N LEU A 90 -15.73 7.40 9.21
CA LEU A 90 -14.98 7.82 10.41
C LEU A 90 -13.84 6.85 10.73
N TRP A 91 -14.09 5.56 10.59
CA TRP A 91 -13.05 4.54 10.77
C TRP A 91 -11.95 4.67 9.73
N LEU A 92 -12.31 4.86 8.45
CA LEU A 92 -11.34 5.03 7.37
C LEU A 92 -10.43 6.24 7.62
N GLN A 93 -11.03 7.38 7.95
CA GLN A 93 -10.30 8.62 8.28
C GLN A 93 -9.32 8.41 9.43
N ALA A 94 -9.76 7.73 10.50
CA ALA A 94 -8.90 7.44 11.65
C ALA A 94 -7.76 6.46 11.33
N ARG A 95 -7.93 5.59 10.32
CA ARG A 95 -6.93 4.56 9.93
C ARG A 95 -6.02 4.97 8.78
N THR A 96 -6.18 6.17 8.25
CA THR A 96 -5.39 6.73 7.14
C THR A 96 -4.65 8.02 7.55
N VAL A 97 -4.54 8.28 8.85
CA VAL A 97 -3.76 9.41 9.38
C VAL A 97 -2.28 9.16 9.12
N ALA A 98 -1.59 10.18 8.60
CA ALA A 98 -0.16 10.14 8.38
C ALA A 98 0.60 9.86 9.68
N VAL A 99 1.59 8.96 9.60
CA VAL A 99 2.55 8.68 10.68
C VAL A 99 3.82 9.47 10.48
#